data_AF-A0A831M0R4-F1
#
_entry.id   AF-A0A831M0R4-F1
#
_cell.length_a   1.000
_cell.length_b   1.000
_cell.length_c   1.000
_cell.angle_alpha   90.00
_cell.angle_beta   90.00
_cell.angle_gamma   90.00
#
_symmetry.space_group_name_H-M   'P 1'
#
loop_
_entity.id
_entity.type
_entity.pdbx_description
1 polymer ?
#
loop_
_entity_poly.entity_id
_entity_poly.type
_entity_poly.pdbx_seq_one_letter_code
_entity_poly.pdbx_strand_id
1 'polypeptide(L)'
;MTKPLAKILIALTLVSGPACGRKSPLELPPGRAPLAPEGLSASAVDGSVVLEWLNPARTVSGKPLGPLKAVEVWVFDDVPPAGG
;
A
#
# COMPACT_ATOMS: atom_id res chain seq x y z
N MET A 1 11.36 -60.42 9.57
CA MET A 1 10.80 -59.65 8.44
C MET A 1 10.57 -58.18 8.82
N THR A 2 11.62 -57.44 9.21
CA THR A 2 11.51 -56.07 9.79
C THR A 2 12.13 -54.97 8.93
N LYS A 3 12.69 -55.32 7.76
CA LYS A 3 13.34 -54.37 6.83
C LYS A 3 12.41 -53.44 6.02
N PRO A 4 11.13 -53.77 5.70
CA PRO A 4 10.33 -52.87 4.85
C PRO A 4 9.82 -51.65 5.63
N LEU A 5 9.55 -51.80 6.93
CA LEU A 5 9.02 -50.72 7.76
C LEU A 5 10.04 -49.59 7.96
N ALA A 6 11.31 -49.94 8.18
CA ALA A 6 12.39 -48.96 8.34
C ALA A 6 12.63 -48.14 7.06
N LYS A 7 12.50 -48.76 5.89
CA LYS A 7 12.62 -48.06 4.60
C LYS A 7 11.44 -47.12 4.36
N ILE A 8 10.22 -47.54 4.72
CA ILE A 8 9.03 -46.70 4.61
C ILE A 8 9.13 -45.49 5.54
N LEU A 9 9.60 -45.68 6.78
CA LEU A 9 9.82 -44.60 7.74
C LEU A 9 10.86 -43.58 7.24
N ILE A 10 12.00 -44.04 6.74
CA ILE A 10 13.05 -43.17 6.19
C ILE A 10 12.54 -42.38 4.98
N ALA A 11 11.83 -43.06 4.06
CA ALA A 11 11.25 -42.41 2.88
C ALA A 11 10.21 -41.35 3.26
N LEU A 12 9.38 -41.60 4.28
CA LEU A 12 8.37 -40.65 4.75
C LEU A 12 9.00 -39.40 5.39
N THR A 13 10.08 -39.57 6.17
CA THR A 13 10.80 -38.43 6.76
C THR A 13 11.53 -37.57 5.73
N LEU A 14 12.06 -38.14 4.64
CA LEU A 14 12.71 -37.36 3.58
C LEU A 14 11.71 -36.54 2.76
N VAL A 15 10.47 -37.05 2.57
CA VAL A 15 9.42 -36.36 1.82
C VAL A 15 8.84 -35.15 2.55
N SER A 16 8.81 -35.16 3.89
CA SER A 16 8.24 -34.06 4.69
C SER A 16 9.25 -32.95 5.06
N GLY A 17 10.54 -33.13 4.75
CA GLY A 17 11.62 -32.23 5.15
C GLY A 17 11.58 -30.78 4.62
N PRO A 18 11.21 -30.51 3.35
CA PRO A 18 11.25 -29.14 2.82
C PRO A 18 9.95 -28.35 3.04
N ALA A 19 9.09 -28.75 4.00
CA ALA A 19 7.89 -27.99 4.36
C ALA A 19 8.15 -26.87 5.38
N CYS A 20 9.42 -26.48 5.58
CA CYS A 20 9.76 -25.38 6.49
C CYS A 20 9.26 -24.06 5.87
N GLY A 21 8.23 -23.49 6.49
CA GLY A 21 7.45 -22.36 6.00
C GLY A 21 8.29 -21.25 5.37
N ARG A 22 8.19 -21.14 4.05
CA ARG A 22 8.69 -19.99 3.30
C ARG A 22 7.82 -18.79 3.71
N LYS A 23 8.32 -17.97 4.64
CA LYS A 23 7.67 -16.69 5.00
C LYS A 23 7.60 -15.86 3.71
N SER A 24 6.39 -15.49 3.30
CA SER A 24 6.20 -14.55 2.20
C SER A 24 6.80 -13.20 2.59
N PRO A 25 7.27 -12.39 1.62
CA PRO A 25 7.62 -11.01 1.88
C PRO A 25 6.46 -10.27 2.58
N LEU A 26 6.79 -9.40 3.52
CA LEU A 26 5.81 -8.56 4.18
C LEU A 26 5.34 -7.51 3.18
N GLU A 27 4.11 -7.64 2.71
CA GLU A 27 3.44 -6.63 1.91
C GLU A 27 2.67 -5.70 2.84
N LEU A 28 2.87 -4.38 2.67
CA LEU A 28 2.11 -3.40 3.43
C LEU A 28 0.64 -3.50 3.01
N PRO A 29 -0.31 -3.49 3.98
CA PRO A 29 -1.72 -3.47 3.63
C PRO A 29 -2.01 -2.27 2.71
N PRO A 30 -2.59 -2.49 1.52
CA PRO A 30 -2.85 -1.42 0.59
C PRO A 30 -3.82 -0.40 1.18
N GLY A 31 -3.78 0.83 0.64
CA GLY A 31 -4.81 1.84 0.89
C GLY A 31 -4.75 2.55 2.25
N ARG A 32 -3.56 2.71 2.84
CA ARG A 32 -3.35 3.61 3.99
C ARG A 32 -3.20 5.09 3.60
N ALA A 33 -2.98 5.37 2.31
CA ALA A 33 -2.91 6.73 1.80
C ALA A 33 -4.27 7.45 1.99
N PRO A 34 -4.27 8.77 2.25
CA PRO A 34 -5.48 9.58 2.16
C PRO A 34 -6.16 9.42 0.80
N LEU A 35 -7.48 9.57 0.74
CA LEU A 35 -8.17 9.82 -0.52
C LEU A 35 -7.75 11.16 -1.13
N ALA A 36 -8.05 11.35 -2.42
CA ALA A 36 -7.91 12.65 -3.05
C ALA A 36 -8.78 13.70 -2.32
N PRO A 37 -8.32 14.96 -2.23
CA PRO A 37 -9.13 16.05 -1.71
C PRO A 37 -10.33 16.31 -2.63
N GLU A 38 -11.42 16.79 -2.05
CA GLU A 38 -12.65 17.11 -2.78
C GLU A 38 -12.76 18.61 -3.02
N GLY A 39 -13.43 19.01 -4.11
CA GLY A 39 -13.73 20.42 -4.38
C GLY A 39 -12.50 21.31 -4.57
N LEU A 40 -11.38 20.76 -5.06
CA LEU A 40 -10.17 21.54 -5.34
C LEU A 40 -10.48 22.64 -6.36
N SER A 41 -10.25 23.88 -5.96
CA SER A 41 -10.42 25.06 -6.78
C SER A 41 -9.24 26.01 -6.61
N ALA A 42 -8.99 26.83 -7.63
CA ALA A 42 -7.91 27.80 -7.67
C ALA A 42 -8.45 29.17 -8.06
N SER A 43 -8.07 30.21 -7.34
CA SER A 43 -8.40 31.60 -7.65
C SER A 43 -7.14 32.46 -7.67
N ALA A 44 -7.06 33.38 -8.63
CA ALA A 44 -5.96 34.34 -8.72
C ALA A 44 -6.30 35.58 -7.87
N VAL A 45 -5.44 35.91 -6.92
CA VAL A 45 -5.63 37.05 -6.00
C VAL A 45 -4.28 37.74 -5.83
N ASP A 46 -4.20 39.02 -6.20
CA ASP A 46 -3.04 39.90 -5.97
C ASP A 46 -1.68 39.28 -6.33
N GLY A 47 -1.58 38.69 -7.52
CA GLY A 47 -0.34 38.07 -8.00
C GLY A 47 0.00 36.72 -7.35
N SER A 48 -0.91 36.16 -6.56
CA SER A 48 -0.83 34.83 -5.97
C SER A 48 -1.96 33.93 -6.45
N VAL A 49 -1.78 32.61 -6.30
CA VAL A 49 -2.84 31.61 -6.52
C VAL A 49 -3.29 31.09 -5.17
N VAL A 50 -4.56 31.29 -4.84
CA VAL A 50 -5.20 30.73 -3.65
C VAL A 50 -5.86 29.42 -4.04
N LEU A 51 -5.46 28.34 -3.37
CA LEU A 51 -6.04 27.01 -3.54
C LEU A 51 -6.99 26.72 -2.37
N GLU A 52 -8.19 26.27 -2.69
CA GLU A 52 -9.20 25.87 -1.71
C GLU A 52 -9.68 24.44 -2.01
N TRP A 53 -9.75 23.61 -0.97
CA TRP A 53 -10.22 22.23 -1.09
C TRP A 53 -10.73 21.71 0.27
N LEU A 54 -11.44 20.58 0.23
CA LEU A 54 -11.82 19.82 1.41
C LEU A 54 -10.81 18.69 1.63
N ASN A 55 -10.28 18.62 2.85
CA ASN A 55 -9.38 17.54 3.23
C ASN A 55 -10.11 16.19 3.23
N PRO A 56 -9.45 15.11 2.78
CA PRO A 56 -10.03 13.77 2.81
C PRO A 56 -10.28 13.33 4.26
N ALA A 57 -11.46 12.77 4.51
CA ALA A 57 -11.82 12.21 5.82
C ALA A 57 -11.47 10.72 5.95
N ARG A 58 -11.09 10.06 4.84
CA ARG A 58 -10.87 8.62 4.77
C ARG A 58 -9.63 8.31 3.94
N THR A 59 -9.04 7.15 4.23
CA THR A 59 -8.02 6.52 3.40
C THR A 59 -8.65 5.85 2.18
N VAL A 60 -7.84 5.51 1.18
CA VAL A 60 -8.28 4.74 -0.01
C VAL A 60 -8.92 3.39 0.37
N SER A 61 -8.52 2.79 1.49
CA SER A 61 -9.15 1.56 2.02
C SER A 61 -10.50 1.78 2.74
N GLY A 62 -11.02 3.02 2.78
CA GLY A 62 -12.29 3.38 3.42
C GLY A 62 -12.20 3.64 4.93
N LYS A 63 -11.05 3.37 5.56
CA LYS A 63 -10.83 3.64 6.99
C LYS A 63 -10.82 5.15 7.27
N PRO A 64 -11.28 5.60 8.46
CA PRO A 64 -11.13 6.99 8.89
C PRO A 64 -9.67 7.43 8.80
N LEU A 65 -9.45 8.63 8.27
CA LEU A 65 -8.12 9.22 8.23
C LEU A 65 -7.78 9.81 9.61
N GLY A 66 -6.56 9.56 10.07
CA GLY A 66 -6.03 10.26 11.23
C GLY A 66 -5.64 11.70 10.91
N PRO A 67 -4.95 12.40 11.83
CA PRO A 67 -4.42 13.73 11.55
C PRO A 67 -3.53 13.73 10.30
N LEU A 68 -3.79 14.67 9.39
CA LEU A 68 -2.91 14.92 8.26
C LEU A 68 -1.54 15.38 8.77
N LYS A 69 -0.47 14.76 8.27
CA LYS A 69 0.90 15.10 8.66
C LYS A 69 1.47 16.25 7.84
N ALA A 70 1.13 16.30 6.56
CA ALA A 70 1.61 17.29 5.60
C ALA A 70 0.61 17.45 4.46
N VAL A 71 0.64 18.63 3.83
CA VAL A 71 0.05 18.89 2.52
C VAL A 71 1.17 19.40 1.65
N GLU A 72 1.34 18.79 0.48
CA GLU A 72 2.37 19.14 -0.49
C GLU A 72 1.68 19.63 -1.77
N VAL A 73 2.09 20.80 -2.26
CA VAL A 73 1.59 21.39 -3.51
C VAL A 73 2.76 21.43 -4.49
N TRP A 74 2.57 20.78 -5.63
CA TRP A 74 3.58 20.66 -6.67
C TRP A 74 3.21 21.57 -7.84
N VAL A 75 4.18 22.35 -8.30
CA VAL A 75 4.05 23.19 -9.50
C VAL A 75 4.97 22.60 -10.56
N PHE A 76 4.43 22.43 -11.76
CA PHE A 76 5.18 21.93 -12.91
C PHE A 76 5.17 23.01 -13.98
N ASP A 77 6.34 23.27 -14.57
CA ASP A 77 6.49 24.25 -15.66
C ASP A 77 5.85 23.74 -16.97
N ASP A 78 5.83 22.42 -17.15
CA ASP A 78 5.14 21.72 -18.22
C ASP A 78 3.97 20.90 -17.65
N VAL A 79 2.98 20.57 -18.49
CA VAL A 79 1.88 19.69 -18.08
C VAL A 79 2.48 18.35 -17.63
N PRO A 80 2.37 17.97 -16.34
CA PRO A 80 2.90 16.70 -15.88
C PRO A 80 2.19 15.57 -16.65
N PRO A 81 2.89 14.46 -16.98
CA PRO A 81 2.22 13.32 -17.59
C PRO A 81 1.05 12.95 -16.69
N ALA A 82 -0.17 12.99 -17.25
CA ALA A 82 -1.40 12.76 -16.48
C ALA A 82 -1.27 11.45 -15.70
N GLY A 83 -0.95 11.55 -14.41
CA GLY A 83 -0.79 10.43 -13.51
C GLY A 83 -2.13 10.14 -12.87
N GLY A 84 -2.70 8.99 -13.23
CA GLY A 84 -3.98 8.47 -12.70
C GLY A 84 -3.90 7.85 -11.32
#